data_AF-A0A803MCY5-F1
#
_entry.id   AF-A0A803MCY5-F1
#
_cell.length_a   1.000
_cell.length_b   1.000
_cell.length_c   1.000
_cell.angle_alpha   90.00
_cell.angle_beta   90.00
_cell.angle_gamma   90.00
#
_symmetry.space_group_name_H-M   'P 1'
#
loop_
_entity.id
_entity.type
_entity.pdbx_description
1 polymer ?
#
loop_
_entity_poly.entity_id
_entity_poly.type
_entity_poly.pdbx_seq_one_letter_code
_entity_poly.pdbx_strand_id
1 'polypeptide(L)'
;MPMNNEMSPSATPASVSDRPLIKSFSSKDARISLVQKAGAEFVGTFILVFSAAGGPIVNQKFDGAESLLGNAACSGLAAMIVILSIEHISGAHIDPAVTLAFAALKHFSWAEVPIYIVAQFIGGISAAFLLKLGYHPFMLGGGTVPSTSFGQAFLLELVATFFLMFVITAVATDTRAAGAEFVGTFILVFAAAAGPIVDQKMSGIETLIGNAACSGLAVLILVLSIGHISKAHLNPAVTLAYAALGHFRWAQVPIFIFAEILGSISASFLLKAAYHPFMSGGVTMPSVSVGQAFLLEFVATFILMFVIIAVATDHTAVGDLAGVAIGGVVMLDILIIGPMTGASMNPARTLGPAIATGRYRGIWIYMVAPPLGAVVGAAVYALIKLPKED
;
A
#
# COMPACT_ATOMS: atom_id res chain seq x y z
N MET A 1 81.39 -19.78 -0.08
CA MET A 1 80.18 -20.11 -0.87
C MET A 1 78.96 -19.81 -0.02
N PRO A 2 78.09 -18.88 -0.42
CA PRO A 2 76.82 -18.64 0.28
C PRO A 2 75.76 -19.65 -0.18
N MET A 3 74.91 -20.11 0.74
CA MET A 3 73.63 -20.73 0.39
C MET A 3 72.55 -19.64 0.49
N ASN A 4 71.96 -19.32 -0.65
CA ASN A 4 70.79 -18.46 -0.76
C ASN A 4 69.60 -19.17 -0.13
N ASN A 5 68.97 -18.53 0.85
CA ASN A 5 67.57 -18.79 1.18
C ASN A 5 66.87 -17.42 1.11
N GLU A 6 66.34 -17.11 -0.06
CA GLU A 6 65.43 -15.98 -0.24
C GLU A 6 64.16 -16.26 0.58
N MET A 7 64.04 -15.56 1.70
CA MET A 7 62.81 -15.50 2.48
C MET A 7 61.84 -14.64 1.68
N SER A 8 60.75 -15.24 1.21
CA SER A 8 59.66 -14.49 0.60
C SER A 8 59.16 -13.42 1.58
N PRO A 9 58.93 -12.17 1.15
CA PRO A 9 58.31 -11.20 2.04
C PRO A 9 56.91 -11.71 2.38
N SER A 10 56.70 -11.96 3.67
CA SER A 10 55.40 -12.26 4.27
C SER A 10 54.37 -11.28 3.72
N ALA A 11 53.30 -11.80 3.12
CA ALA A 11 52.16 -10.99 2.73
C ALA A 11 51.59 -10.33 3.99
N THR A 12 51.88 -9.05 4.18
CA THR A 12 51.20 -8.19 5.13
C THR A 12 49.71 -8.26 4.78
N PRO A 13 48.79 -8.59 5.70
CA PRO A 13 47.37 -8.50 5.40
C PRO A 13 47.08 -7.05 5.03
N ALA A 14 46.58 -6.85 3.81
CA ALA A 14 46.23 -5.53 3.31
C ALA A 14 45.40 -4.79 4.36
N SER A 15 45.80 -3.56 4.68
CA SER A 15 45.05 -2.70 5.58
C SER A 15 43.61 -2.59 5.06
N VAL A 16 42.63 -2.59 5.95
CA VAL A 16 41.20 -2.57 5.59
C VAL A 16 40.83 -1.34 4.74
N SER A 17 41.71 -0.32 4.65
CA SER A 17 41.57 0.84 3.77
C SER A 17 41.94 0.63 2.31
N ASP A 18 42.57 -0.50 1.93
CA ASP A 18 43.09 -0.71 0.56
C ASP A 18 42.26 -1.68 -0.30
N ARG A 19 41.09 -2.14 0.18
CA ARG A 19 40.11 -2.77 -0.71
C ARG A 19 39.56 -1.68 -1.63
N PRO A 20 39.38 -1.93 -2.94
CA PRO A 20 38.60 -1.03 -3.76
C PRO A 20 37.18 -1.08 -3.22
N LEU A 21 36.87 -0.15 -2.31
CA LEU A 21 35.51 0.30 -2.05
C LEU A 21 34.91 0.47 -3.43
N ILE A 22 33.81 -0.25 -3.68
CA ILE A 22 32.89 -0.02 -4.79
C ILE A 22 33.03 1.44 -5.15
N LYS A 23 33.56 1.75 -6.35
CA LYS A 23 33.72 3.13 -6.79
C LYS A 23 32.42 3.81 -6.40
N SER A 24 32.47 4.68 -5.39
CA SER A 24 31.33 5.50 -5.06
C SER A 24 30.99 6.11 -6.40
N PHE A 25 29.78 5.85 -6.91
CA PHE A 25 29.25 6.63 -8.01
C PHE A 25 29.21 8.05 -7.48
N SER A 26 30.34 8.75 -7.65
CA SER A 26 30.52 10.14 -7.36
C SER A 26 29.66 10.81 -8.40
N SER A 27 28.39 11.01 -8.06
CA SER A 27 27.45 11.87 -8.77
C SER A 27 27.97 13.30 -8.69
N LYS A 28 29.05 13.57 -9.41
CA LYS A 28 29.42 14.93 -9.79
C LYS A 28 28.46 15.31 -10.91
N ASP A 29 27.33 15.87 -10.50
CA ASP A 29 26.59 16.94 -11.17
C ASP A 29 26.63 16.94 -12.70
N ALA A 30 26.01 15.96 -13.35
CA ALA A 30 25.26 16.31 -14.54
C ALA A 30 24.06 17.13 -14.05
N ARG A 31 24.15 18.46 -14.07
CA ARG A 31 22.99 19.32 -13.79
C ARG A 31 21.95 19.03 -14.87
N ILE A 32 21.00 18.16 -14.54
CA ILE A 32 19.86 17.84 -15.41
C ILE A 32 19.11 19.14 -15.64
N SER A 33 19.04 19.55 -16.91
CA SER A 33 18.41 20.82 -17.29
C SER A 33 16.90 20.77 -17.03
N LEU A 34 16.32 21.94 -16.80
CA LEU A 34 14.87 22.06 -16.61
C LEU A 34 14.08 21.57 -17.84
N VAL A 35 14.65 21.69 -19.04
CA VAL A 35 14.07 21.16 -20.28
C VAL A 35 14.05 19.62 -20.26
N GLN A 36 15.11 18.97 -19.77
CA GLN A 36 15.15 17.52 -19.64
C GLN A 36 14.15 17.03 -18.60
N LYS A 37 14.07 17.71 -17.45
CA LYS A 37 13.05 17.44 -16.42
C LYS A 37 11.63 17.57 -16.96
N ALA A 38 11.33 18.68 -17.65
CA ALA A 38 10.03 18.91 -18.27
C ALA A 38 9.72 17.86 -19.36
N GLY A 39 10.72 17.48 -20.16
CA GLY A 39 10.57 16.40 -21.15
C GLY A 39 10.24 15.06 -20.50
N ALA A 40 10.89 14.72 -19.38
CA ALA A 40 10.58 13.52 -18.62
C ALA A 40 9.15 13.57 -18.04
N GLU A 41 8.72 14.69 -17.44
CA GLU A 41 7.35 14.87 -16.95
C GLU A 41 6.29 14.76 -18.05
N PHE A 42 6.57 15.31 -19.24
CA PHE A 42 5.72 15.15 -20.42
C PHE A 42 5.57 13.68 -20.81
N VAL A 43 6.68 12.95 -20.98
CA VAL A 43 6.67 11.53 -21.38
C VAL A 43 6.01 10.67 -20.30
N GLY A 44 6.34 10.91 -19.03
CA GLY A 44 5.78 10.17 -17.91
C GLY A 44 4.26 10.34 -17.80
N THR A 45 3.78 11.59 -17.88
CA THR A 45 2.34 11.87 -17.85
C THR A 45 1.63 11.31 -19.09
N PHE A 46 2.27 11.37 -20.26
CA PHE A 46 1.74 10.76 -21.47
C PHE A 46 1.52 9.26 -21.31
N ILE A 47 2.54 8.52 -20.84
CA ILE A 47 2.45 7.07 -20.63
C ILE A 47 1.37 6.75 -19.59
N LEU A 48 1.37 7.47 -18.45
CA LEU A 48 0.39 7.29 -17.39
C LEU A 48 -1.04 7.48 -17.91
N VAL A 49 -1.34 8.61 -18.57
CA VAL A 49 -2.68 8.91 -19.08
C VAL A 49 -3.08 7.96 -20.21
N PHE A 50 -2.14 7.61 -21.10
CA PHE A 50 -2.40 6.67 -22.20
C PHE A 50 -2.83 5.30 -21.68
N SER A 51 -2.11 4.77 -20.68
CA SER A 51 -2.44 3.49 -20.06
C SER A 51 -3.70 3.58 -19.19
N ALA A 52 -3.80 4.60 -18.34
CA ALA A 52 -4.89 4.73 -17.38
C ALA A 52 -6.26 5.00 -18.04
N ALA A 53 -6.30 5.81 -19.11
CA ALA A 53 -7.52 5.98 -19.91
C ALA A 53 -7.71 4.85 -20.93
N GLY A 54 -6.61 4.23 -21.39
CA GLY A 54 -6.61 3.15 -22.37
C GLY A 54 -7.38 1.92 -21.90
N GLY A 55 -7.15 1.44 -20.67
CA GLY A 55 -7.86 0.27 -20.11
C GLY A 55 -9.38 0.42 -20.21
N PRO A 56 -9.99 1.46 -19.60
CA PRO A 56 -11.44 1.69 -19.69
C PRO A 56 -11.98 1.86 -21.11
N ILE A 57 -11.21 2.48 -22.03
CA ILE A 57 -11.57 2.61 -23.46
C ILE A 57 -11.59 1.24 -24.14
N VAL A 58 -10.57 0.42 -23.91
CA VAL A 58 -10.47 -0.96 -24.43
C VAL A 58 -11.61 -1.79 -23.85
N ASN A 59 -11.88 -1.67 -22.56
CA ASN A 59 -12.97 -2.37 -21.89
C ASN A 59 -14.34 -2.03 -22.51
N GLN A 60 -14.58 -0.77 -22.85
CA GLN A 60 -15.80 -0.36 -23.58
C GLN A 60 -15.85 -0.95 -24.99
N LYS A 61 -14.72 -1.01 -25.70
CA LYS A 61 -14.64 -1.54 -27.07
C LYS A 61 -14.89 -3.04 -27.14
N PHE A 62 -14.51 -3.79 -26.11
CA PHE A 62 -14.64 -5.24 -26.03
C PHE A 62 -15.73 -5.70 -25.04
N ASP A 63 -16.80 -4.91 -24.90
CA ASP A 63 -18.02 -5.28 -24.16
C ASP A 63 -17.78 -5.76 -22.71
N GLY A 64 -16.86 -5.13 -21.99
CA GLY A 64 -16.61 -5.46 -20.58
C GLY A 64 -15.62 -6.62 -20.37
N ALA A 65 -14.79 -6.95 -21.36
CA ALA A 65 -13.81 -8.02 -21.27
C ALA A 65 -12.75 -7.81 -20.17
N GLU A 66 -12.50 -6.57 -19.73
CA GLU A 66 -11.57 -6.25 -18.66
C GLU A 66 -12.29 -6.08 -17.32
N SER A 67 -11.71 -6.67 -16.27
CA SER A 67 -12.18 -6.48 -14.89
C SER A 67 -11.80 -5.10 -14.35
N LEU A 68 -12.47 -4.67 -13.28
CA LEU A 68 -12.09 -3.45 -12.55
C LEU A 68 -10.66 -3.54 -12.01
N LEU A 69 -10.27 -4.73 -11.52
CA LEU A 69 -8.90 -5.02 -11.13
C LEU A 69 -7.90 -4.87 -12.29
N GLY A 70 -8.25 -5.34 -13.50
CA GLY A 70 -7.40 -5.20 -14.69
C GLY A 70 -7.19 -3.73 -15.07
N ASN A 71 -8.26 -2.94 -15.06
CA ASN A 71 -8.21 -1.49 -15.31
C ASN A 71 -7.33 -0.77 -14.28
N ALA A 72 -7.52 -1.06 -12.99
CA ALA A 72 -6.71 -0.48 -11.92
C ALA A 72 -5.22 -0.90 -12.02
N ALA A 73 -4.95 -2.16 -12.34
CA ALA A 73 -3.59 -2.67 -12.52
C ALA A 73 -2.88 -2.00 -13.70
N CYS A 74 -3.58 -1.74 -14.81
CA CYS A 74 -3.03 -1.02 -15.95
C CYS A 74 -2.50 0.38 -15.55
N SER A 75 -3.33 1.15 -14.84
CA SER A 75 -2.96 2.47 -14.33
C SER A 75 -1.80 2.41 -13.32
N GLY A 76 -1.89 1.48 -12.35
CA GLY A 76 -0.88 1.33 -11.30
C GLY A 76 0.47 0.87 -11.82
N LEU A 77 0.51 -0.10 -12.74
CA LEU A 77 1.73 -0.56 -13.38
C LEU A 77 2.35 0.52 -14.26
N ALA A 78 1.54 1.29 -14.99
CA ALA A 78 2.03 2.41 -15.78
C ALA A 78 2.70 3.48 -14.89
N ALA A 79 2.05 3.86 -13.79
CA ALA A 79 2.64 4.76 -12.80
C ALA A 79 3.96 4.22 -12.26
N MET A 80 4.00 2.95 -11.83
CA MET A 80 5.21 2.29 -11.34
C MET A 80 6.34 2.30 -12.37
N ILE A 81 6.06 1.89 -13.62
CA ILE A 81 7.06 1.87 -14.70
C ILE A 81 7.61 3.27 -14.94
N VAL A 82 6.73 4.27 -15.02
CA VAL A 82 7.13 5.66 -15.24
C VAL A 82 8.00 6.16 -14.10
N ILE A 83 7.56 6.01 -12.86
CA ILE A 83 8.33 6.44 -11.68
C ILE A 83 9.71 5.80 -11.70
N LEU A 84 9.81 4.47 -11.80
CA LEU A 84 11.10 3.77 -11.83
C LEU A 84 11.98 4.17 -13.02
N SER A 85 11.39 4.59 -14.14
CA SER A 85 12.12 4.96 -15.35
C SER A 85 12.64 6.40 -15.33
N ILE A 86 11.89 7.36 -14.74
CA ILE A 86 12.21 8.79 -14.85
C ILE A 86 12.38 9.52 -13.52
N GLU A 87 12.22 8.85 -12.37
CA GLU A 87 12.42 9.44 -11.04
C GLU A 87 13.79 10.13 -10.93
N HIS A 88 14.86 9.45 -11.34
CA HIS A 88 16.22 9.99 -11.31
C HIS A 88 16.44 11.20 -12.23
N ILE A 89 15.48 11.52 -13.12
CA ILE A 89 15.55 12.66 -14.05
C ILE A 89 14.76 13.85 -13.52
N SER A 90 13.46 13.67 -13.26
CA SER A 90 12.54 14.76 -12.90
C SER A 90 11.99 14.70 -11.48
N GLY A 91 12.24 13.61 -10.75
CA GLY A 91 11.49 13.27 -9.53
C GLY A 91 10.16 12.57 -9.81
N ALA A 92 9.82 12.33 -11.10
CA ALA A 92 8.61 11.65 -11.56
C ALA A 92 7.33 12.15 -10.86
N HIS A 93 7.09 13.46 -10.88
CA HIS A 93 5.89 14.00 -10.24
C HIS A 93 4.62 13.55 -10.97
N ILE A 94 4.66 13.60 -12.32
CA ILE A 94 3.68 13.09 -13.29
C ILE A 94 2.22 13.50 -13.05
N ASP A 95 2.02 14.49 -12.18
CA ASP A 95 0.76 15.00 -11.70
C ASP A 95 0.97 16.42 -11.14
N PRO A 96 0.15 17.41 -11.54
CA PRO A 96 0.15 18.75 -10.95
C PRO A 96 -0.04 18.77 -9.43
N ALA A 97 -0.90 17.91 -8.87
CA ALA A 97 -1.15 17.84 -7.44
C ALA A 97 0.10 17.41 -6.65
N VAL A 98 0.82 16.41 -7.17
CA VAL A 98 2.10 15.94 -6.61
C VAL A 98 3.16 17.04 -6.70
N THR A 99 3.25 17.72 -7.84
CA THR A 99 4.19 18.83 -8.06
C THR A 99 3.95 19.97 -7.07
N LEU A 100 2.69 20.36 -6.88
CA LEU A 100 2.30 21.41 -5.93
C LEU A 100 2.59 20.99 -4.48
N ALA A 101 2.34 19.73 -4.12
CA ALA A 101 2.61 19.23 -2.80
C ALA A 101 4.12 19.22 -2.47
N PHE A 102 4.97 18.76 -3.38
CA PHE A 102 6.42 18.81 -3.18
C PHE A 102 6.95 20.24 -3.06
N ALA A 103 6.37 21.19 -3.81
CA ALA A 103 6.72 22.60 -3.66
C ALA A 103 6.27 23.16 -2.30
N ALA A 104 5.06 22.81 -1.84
CA ALA A 104 4.53 23.21 -0.54
C ALA A 104 5.34 22.66 0.63
N LEU A 105 5.86 21.44 0.51
CA LEU A 105 6.73 20.79 1.50
C LEU A 105 8.19 21.25 1.42
N LYS A 106 8.52 22.22 0.54
CA LYS A 106 9.89 22.72 0.29
C LYS A 106 10.87 21.66 -0.23
N HIS A 107 10.34 20.58 -0.81
CA HIS A 107 11.12 19.56 -1.53
C HIS A 107 11.32 19.92 -3.00
N PHE A 108 10.58 20.91 -3.53
CA PHE A 108 10.68 21.36 -4.93
C PHE A 108 10.58 22.88 -5.06
N SER A 109 11.24 23.45 -6.07
CA SER A 109 11.27 24.90 -6.29
C SER A 109 9.97 25.40 -6.91
N TRP A 110 9.32 26.39 -6.28
CA TRP A 110 8.13 27.06 -6.81
C TRP A 110 8.34 27.68 -8.20
N ALA A 111 9.57 28.01 -8.57
CA ALA A 111 9.88 28.54 -9.90
C ALA A 111 9.80 27.48 -11.01
N GLU A 112 10.01 26.20 -10.68
CA GLU A 112 9.96 25.09 -11.65
C GLU A 112 8.53 24.52 -11.82
N VAL A 113 7.64 24.78 -10.85
CA VAL A 113 6.25 24.28 -10.82
C VAL A 113 5.46 24.59 -12.09
N PRO A 114 5.42 25.83 -12.62
CA PRO A 114 4.61 26.12 -13.81
C PRO A 114 5.05 25.32 -15.03
N ILE A 115 6.36 25.05 -15.14
CA ILE A 115 6.94 24.34 -16.28
C ILE A 115 6.58 22.85 -16.21
N TYR A 116 6.65 22.25 -15.02
CA TYR A 116 6.20 20.87 -14.79
C TYR A 116 4.72 20.70 -15.10
N ILE A 117 3.87 21.58 -14.57
CA ILE A 117 2.42 21.54 -14.79
C ILE A 117 2.08 21.65 -16.28
N VAL A 118 2.72 22.57 -17.00
CA VAL A 118 2.54 22.71 -18.46
C VAL A 118 2.97 21.43 -19.18
N ALA A 119 4.13 20.86 -18.85
CA ALA A 119 4.59 19.61 -19.46
C ALA A 119 3.63 18.44 -19.21
N GLN A 120 3.12 18.31 -17.98
CA GLN A 120 2.15 17.28 -17.59
C GLN A 120 0.83 17.44 -18.34
N PHE A 121 0.27 18.66 -18.42
CA PHE A 121 -0.94 18.92 -19.20
C PHE A 121 -0.77 18.58 -20.68
N ILE A 122 0.34 19.01 -21.30
CA ILE A 122 0.60 18.70 -22.71
C ILE A 122 0.74 17.18 -22.89
N GLY A 123 1.44 16.48 -21.98
CA GLY A 123 1.59 15.02 -22.00
C GLY A 123 0.25 14.29 -21.96
N GLY A 124 -0.61 14.65 -20.99
CA GLY A 124 -1.95 14.06 -20.86
C GLY A 124 -2.85 14.36 -22.06
N ILE A 125 -2.83 15.60 -22.58
CA ILE A 125 -3.58 15.97 -23.78
C ILE A 125 -3.10 15.17 -25.00
N SER A 126 -1.79 15.06 -25.22
CA SER A 126 -1.22 14.28 -26.32
C SER A 126 -1.63 12.80 -26.25
N ALA A 127 -1.63 12.20 -25.05
CA ALA A 127 -2.10 10.84 -24.85
C ALA A 127 -3.59 10.68 -25.21
N ALA A 128 -4.43 11.59 -24.75
CA ALA A 128 -5.86 11.58 -25.05
C ALA A 128 -6.16 11.72 -26.55
N PHE A 129 -5.42 12.57 -27.27
CA PHE A 129 -5.55 12.70 -28.73
C PHE A 129 -5.11 11.43 -29.48
N LEU A 130 -4.03 10.78 -29.03
CA LEU A 130 -3.58 9.53 -29.65
C LEU A 130 -4.61 8.41 -29.43
N LEU A 131 -5.15 8.29 -28.22
CA LEU A 131 -6.24 7.36 -27.92
C LEU A 131 -7.47 7.66 -28.80
N LYS A 132 -7.83 8.94 -28.97
CA LYS A 132 -8.93 9.35 -29.86
C LYS A 132 -8.71 8.89 -31.30
N LEU A 133 -7.49 8.97 -31.81
CA LEU A 133 -7.16 8.53 -33.17
C LEU A 133 -7.37 7.02 -33.36
N GLY A 134 -6.99 6.21 -32.36
CA GLY A 134 -7.03 4.75 -32.45
C GLY A 134 -8.34 4.09 -32.01
N TYR A 135 -9.11 4.76 -31.13
CA TYR A 135 -10.24 4.16 -30.43
C TYR A 135 -11.59 4.87 -30.62
N HIS A 136 -11.69 5.92 -31.45
CA HIS A 136 -13.01 6.49 -31.80
C HIS A 136 -13.92 5.41 -32.43
N PRO A 137 -15.19 5.24 -32.00
CA PRO A 137 -15.99 6.12 -31.11
C PRO A 137 -15.96 5.79 -29.61
N PHE A 138 -15.16 4.84 -29.13
CA PHE A 138 -15.13 4.31 -27.75
C PHE A 138 -14.44 5.22 -26.72
N MET A 139 -14.31 6.51 -27.00
CA MET A 139 -13.59 7.45 -26.13
C MET A 139 -14.32 7.76 -24.82
N LEU A 140 -15.63 7.47 -24.76
CA LEU A 140 -16.44 7.67 -23.56
C LEU A 140 -15.97 6.80 -22.39
N GLY A 141 -15.39 5.61 -22.67
CA GLY A 141 -14.88 4.72 -21.64
C GLY A 141 -13.77 5.34 -20.79
N GLY A 142 -12.93 6.19 -21.38
CA GLY A 142 -11.82 6.87 -20.68
C GLY A 142 -12.20 8.22 -20.06
N GLY A 143 -13.46 8.63 -20.16
CA GLY A 143 -13.92 9.90 -19.61
C GLY A 143 -14.13 9.83 -18.10
N THR A 144 -13.57 10.79 -17.35
CA THR A 144 -13.81 10.95 -15.91
C THR A 144 -15.13 11.68 -15.66
N VAL A 145 -16.24 10.96 -15.82
CA VAL A 145 -17.59 11.49 -15.55
C VAL A 145 -18.10 10.93 -14.23
N PRO A 146 -18.51 11.78 -13.26
CA PRO A 146 -19.10 11.32 -12.02
C PRO A 146 -20.31 10.42 -12.25
N SER A 147 -20.25 9.18 -11.77
CA SER A 147 -21.37 8.22 -11.78
C SER A 147 -22.31 8.39 -10.57
N THR A 148 -22.02 9.35 -9.70
CA THR A 148 -22.75 9.64 -8.46
C THR A 148 -23.05 11.13 -8.35
N SER A 149 -23.75 11.54 -7.28
CA SER A 149 -23.97 12.96 -7.01
C SER A 149 -22.66 13.74 -6.92
N PHE A 150 -22.66 15.00 -7.35
CA PHE A 150 -21.45 15.83 -7.34
C PHE A 150 -20.78 15.89 -5.96
N GLY A 151 -21.57 15.99 -4.88
CA GLY A 151 -21.05 15.99 -3.51
C GLY A 151 -20.36 14.68 -3.11
N GLN A 152 -20.89 13.53 -3.52
CA GLN A 152 -20.27 12.23 -3.28
C GLN A 152 -18.99 12.06 -4.10
N ALA A 153 -19.02 12.43 -5.38
CA ALA A 153 -17.84 12.37 -6.25
C ALA A 153 -16.71 13.26 -5.72
N PHE A 154 -17.01 14.50 -5.36
CA PHE A 154 -16.04 15.42 -4.77
C PHE A 154 -15.41 14.86 -3.49
N LEU A 155 -16.22 14.27 -2.61
CA LEU A 155 -15.72 13.65 -1.38
C LEU A 155 -14.80 12.46 -1.66
N LEU A 156 -15.15 11.60 -2.62
CA LEU A 156 -14.33 10.45 -3.00
C LEU A 156 -12.99 10.87 -3.60
N GLU A 157 -13.00 11.87 -4.49
CA GLU A 157 -11.78 12.42 -5.11
C GLU A 157 -10.84 13.05 -4.07
N LEU A 158 -11.40 13.83 -3.13
CA LEU A 158 -10.63 14.45 -2.05
C LEU A 158 -9.95 13.40 -1.17
N VAL A 159 -10.63 12.29 -0.88
CA VAL A 159 -10.08 11.19 -0.08
C VAL A 159 -9.05 10.39 -0.85
N ALA A 160 -9.32 10.07 -2.12
CA ALA A 160 -8.37 9.37 -2.97
C ALA A 160 -7.07 10.17 -3.16
N THR A 161 -7.18 11.49 -3.35
CA THR A 161 -6.03 12.38 -3.44
C THR A 161 -5.28 12.48 -2.11
N PHE A 162 -6.00 12.54 -0.97
CA PHE A 162 -5.37 12.48 0.35
C PHE A 162 -4.56 11.17 0.53
N PHE A 163 -5.06 10.03 0.03
CA PHE A 163 -4.35 8.75 0.10
C PHE A 163 -3.11 8.73 -0.76
N LEU A 164 -3.26 9.12 -2.02
CA LEU A 164 -2.15 9.25 -2.94
C LEU A 164 -1.07 10.15 -2.34
N MET A 165 -1.47 11.33 -1.84
CA MET A 165 -0.52 12.27 -1.27
C MET A 165 0.10 11.78 0.04
N PHE A 166 -0.66 11.12 0.91
CA PHE A 166 -0.10 10.53 2.13
C PHE A 166 0.97 9.49 1.78
N VAL A 167 0.68 8.58 0.84
CA VAL A 167 1.65 7.56 0.38
C VAL A 167 2.90 8.22 -0.20
N ILE A 168 2.72 9.23 -1.06
CA ILE A 168 3.83 9.95 -1.70
C ILE A 168 4.67 10.76 -0.69
N THR A 169 4.03 11.33 0.34
CA THR A 169 4.67 12.26 1.28
C THR A 169 5.02 11.66 2.63
N ALA A 170 4.74 10.36 2.86
CA ALA A 170 4.99 9.69 4.13
C ALA A 170 6.49 9.45 4.39
N VAL A 171 7.24 10.54 4.61
CA VAL A 171 8.47 10.64 5.42
C VAL A 171 8.50 12.02 6.08
N ALA A 172 8.99 12.06 7.32
CA ALA A 172 9.29 13.22 8.16
C ALA A 172 8.15 13.73 9.06
N THR A 173 8.02 13.10 10.24
CA THR A 173 8.07 13.85 11.52
C THR A 173 8.19 12.91 12.72
N ASP A 174 9.20 13.16 13.53
CA ASP A 174 9.88 12.20 14.41
C ASP A 174 9.26 12.04 15.82
N THR A 175 7.93 12.17 15.94
CA THR A 175 7.19 11.93 17.21
C THR A 175 5.86 11.19 17.01
N ARG A 176 5.57 10.69 15.80
CA ARG A 176 4.23 10.38 15.28
C ARG A 176 3.89 8.89 15.07
N ALA A 177 4.48 7.94 15.80
CA ALA A 177 4.17 6.52 15.56
C ALA A 177 2.65 6.22 15.68
N ALA A 178 1.97 6.76 16.70
CA ALA A 178 0.52 6.65 16.84
C ALA A 178 -0.26 7.41 15.73
N GLY A 179 0.27 8.52 15.23
CA GLY A 179 -0.34 9.25 14.11
C GLY A 179 -0.25 8.49 12.79
N ALA A 180 0.87 7.80 12.57
CA ALA A 180 1.06 6.90 11.43
C ALA A 180 0.12 5.70 11.52
N GLU A 181 -0.09 5.13 12.72
CA GLU A 181 -1.09 4.07 12.92
C GLU A 181 -2.52 4.55 12.66
N PHE A 182 -2.90 5.75 13.13
CA PHE A 182 -4.22 6.32 12.83
C PHE A 182 -4.45 6.48 11.32
N VAL A 183 -3.53 7.14 10.62
CA VAL A 183 -3.69 7.39 9.17
C VAL A 183 -3.55 6.10 8.37
N GLY A 184 -2.63 5.23 8.75
CA GLY A 184 -2.45 3.93 8.11
C GLY A 184 -3.69 3.05 8.27
N THR A 185 -4.24 2.91 9.48
CA THR A 185 -5.47 2.12 9.68
C THR A 185 -6.66 2.77 8.99
N PHE A 186 -6.73 4.10 8.91
CA PHE A 186 -7.74 4.79 8.10
C PHE A 186 -7.66 4.36 6.63
N ILE A 187 -6.47 4.41 6.02
CA ILE A 187 -6.26 4.02 4.62
C ILE A 187 -6.57 2.54 4.41
N LEU A 188 -6.07 1.68 5.29
CA LEU A 188 -6.31 0.24 5.28
C LEU A 188 -7.81 -0.06 5.30
N VAL A 189 -8.54 0.49 6.27
CA VAL A 189 -9.97 0.20 6.44
C VAL A 189 -10.79 0.81 5.33
N PHE A 190 -10.42 2.01 4.84
CA PHE A 190 -11.07 2.58 3.68
C PHE A 190 -10.94 1.66 2.47
N ALA A 191 -9.72 1.20 2.12
CA ALA A 191 -9.51 0.33 0.97
C ALA A 191 -10.16 -1.06 1.16
N ALA A 192 -9.95 -1.70 2.31
CA ALA A 192 -10.41 -3.05 2.60
C ALA A 192 -11.94 -3.15 2.76
N ALA A 193 -12.61 -2.07 3.18
CA ALA A 193 -14.07 -2.01 3.21
C ALA A 193 -14.68 -1.45 1.91
N ALA A 194 -13.98 -0.55 1.20
CA ALA A 194 -14.46 0.01 -0.07
C ALA A 194 -14.64 -1.05 -1.14
N GLY A 195 -13.68 -1.97 -1.33
CA GLY A 195 -13.78 -3.03 -2.35
C GLY A 195 -15.12 -3.79 -2.28
N PRO A 196 -15.43 -4.46 -1.14
CA PRO A 196 -16.71 -5.14 -0.96
C PRO A 196 -17.96 -4.23 -1.01
N ILE A 197 -17.84 -2.97 -0.61
CA ILE A 197 -18.93 -1.97 -0.73
C ILE A 197 -19.22 -1.65 -2.20
N VAL A 198 -18.16 -1.44 -2.99
CA VAL A 198 -18.24 -1.19 -4.43
C VAL A 198 -18.77 -2.43 -5.13
N ASP A 199 -18.29 -3.61 -4.79
CA ASP A 199 -18.79 -4.89 -5.32
C ASP A 199 -20.30 -5.06 -5.08
N GLN A 200 -20.76 -4.76 -3.86
CA GLN A 200 -22.19 -4.76 -3.55
C GLN A 200 -22.97 -3.76 -4.42
N LYS A 201 -22.48 -2.53 -4.54
CA LYS A 201 -23.14 -1.46 -5.31
C LYS A 201 -23.19 -1.79 -6.80
N MET A 202 -22.13 -2.43 -7.32
CA MET A 202 -21.96 -2.79 -8.72
C MET A 202 -22.53 -4.18 -9.06
N SER A 203 -23.25 -4.83 -8.15
CA SER A 203 -23.86 -6.15 -8.35
C SER A 203 -22.86 -7.28 -8.68
N GLY A 204 -21.68 -7.28 -8.06
CA GLY A 204 -20.73 -8.41 -8.12
C GLY A 204 -19.61 -8.30 -9.16
N ILE A 205 -19.36 -7.11 -9.73
CA ILE A 205 -18.37 -6.91 -10.81
C ILE A 205 -16.90 -7.04 -10.32
N GLU A 206 -16.59 -6.70 -9.06
CA GLU A 206 -15.21 -6.72 -8.53
C GLU A 206 -14.72 -8.15 -8.29
N THR A 207 -15.65 -9.08 -8.02
CA THR A 207 -15.38 -10.48 -7.64
C THR A 207 -14.50 -10.62 -6.39
N LEU A 208 -14.31 -11.83 -5.88
CA LEU A 208 -13.52 -12.06 -4.66
C LEU A 208 -12.05 -11.61 -4.81
N ILE A 209 -11.47 -11.73 -6.01
CA ILE A 209 -10.07 -11.37 -6.24
C ILE A 209 -9.84 -9.85 -6.22
N GLY A 210 -10.80 -9.05 -6.69
CA GLY A 210 -10.74 -7.58 -6.58
C GLY A 210 -10.76 -7.14 -5.12
N ASN A 211 -11.69 -7.68 -4.33
CA ASN A 211 -11.80 -7.41 -2.89
C ASN A 211 -10.52 -7.79 -2.11
N ALA A 212 -9.93 -8.95 -2.44
CA ALA A 212 -8.68 -9.41 -1.85
C ALA A 212 -7.49 -8.51 -2.25
N ALA A 213 -7.41 -8.12 -3.53
CA ALA A 213 -6.37 -7.25 -4.04
C ALA A 213 -6.43 -5.84 -3.41
N CYS A 214 -7.62 -5.24 -3.25
CA CYS A 214 -7.76 -3.94 -2.58
C CYS A 214 -7.16 -3.95 -1.17
N SER A 215 -7.45 -4.99 -0.40
CA SER A 215 -6.98 -5.11 0.99
C SER A 215 -5.48 -5.42 1.05
N GLY A 216 -5.02 -6.41 0.26
CA GLY A 216 -3.62 -6.82 0.24
C GLY A 216 -2.68 -5.73 -0.28
N LEU A 217 -3.06 -5.02 -1.36
CA LEU A 217 -2.29 -3.90 -1.89
C LEU A 217 -2.25 -2.73 -0.90
N ALA A 218 -3.35 -2.43 -0.20
CA ALA A 218 -3.35 -1.40 0.83
C ALA A 218 -2.35 -1.72 1.95
N VAL A 219 -2.33 -2.96 2.44
CA VAL A 219 -1.36 -3.40 3.45
C VAL A 219 0.07 -3.33 2.92
N LEU A 220 0.32 -3.82 1.69
CA LEU A 220 1.63 -3.74 1.05
C LEU A 220 2.14 -2.30 1.03
N ILE A 221 1.34 -1.38 0.49
CA ILE A 221 1.70 0.03 0.33
C ILE A 221 1.98 0.66 1.70
N LEU A 222 1.12 0.41 2.69
CA LEU A 222 1.27 0.99 4.02
C LEU A 222 2.49 0.45 4.75
N VAL A 223 2.78 -0.85 4.68
CA VAL A 223 3.98 -1.41 5.30
C VAL A 223 5.25 -0.83 4.67
N LEU A 224 5.30 -0.69 3.34
CA LEU A 224 6.45 -0.04 2.68
C LEU A 224 6.56 1.45 3.03
N SER A 225 5.43 2.16 3.17
CA SER A 225 5.41 3.61 3.37
C SER A 225 5.66 4.01 4.82
N ILE A 226 5.01 3.37 5.80
CA ILE A 226 5.06 3.78 7.22
C ILE A 226 5.66 2.71 8.14
N GLY A 227 6.09 1.57 7.61
CA GLY A 227 6.76 0.52 8.39
C GLY A 227 8.02 1.02 9.10
N HIS A 228 8.80 1.90 8.47
CA HIS A 228 9.97 2.51 9.10
C HIS A 228 9.63 3.52 10.22
N ILE A 229 8.37 4.01 10.28
CA ILE A 229 7.90 5.00 11.26
C ILE A 229 7.29 4.31 12.49
N SER A 230 6.29 3.45 12.27
CA SER A 230 5.50 2.84 13.35
C SER A 230 5.60 1.31 13.43
N LYS A 231 6.38 0.69 12.52
CA LYS A 231 6.32 -0.75 12.19
C LYS A 231 5.04 -1.17 11.47
N ALA A 232 4.14 -0.23 11.18
CA ALA A 232 2.88 -0.45 10.48
C ALA A 232 2.10 -1.63 11.07
N HIS A 233 1.73 -1.55 12.35
CA HIS A 233 0.94 -2.61 12.98
C HIS A 233 -0.47 -2.66 12.37
N LEU A 234 -1.12 -1.51 12.29
CA LEU A 234 -2.40 -1.20 11.63
C LEU A 234 -3.56 -2.09 12.09
N ASN A 235 -3.36 -2.81 13.20
CA ASN A 235 -4.15 -3.95 13.61
C ASN A 235 -3.91 -4.24 15.11
N PRO A 236 -4.95 -4.18 15.95
CA PRO A 236 -4.83 -4.48 17.38
C PRO A 236 -4.28 -5.89 17.67
N ALA A 237 -4.58 -6.89 16.83
CA ALA A 237 -4.05 -8.24 16.99
C ALA A 237 -2.53 -8.29 16.75
N VAL A 238 -2.06 -7.57 15.74
CA VAL A 238 -0.62 -7.42 15.43
C VAL A 238 0.08 -6.68 16.57
N THR A 239 -0.48 -5.54 17.01
CA THR A 239 0.05 -4.75 18.13
C THR A 239 0.18 -5.59 19.41
N LEU A 240 -0.83 -6.39 19.74
CA LEU A 240 -0.82 -7.27 20.91
C LEU A 240 0.23 -8.39 20.78
N ALA A 241 0.34 -9.03 19.62
CA ALA A 241 1.33 -10.08 19.39
C ALA A 241 2.77 -9.55 19.47
N TYR A 242 3.05 -8.39 18.86
CA TYR A 242 4.35 -7.72 18.99
C TYR A 242 4.71 -7.44 20.46
N ALA A 243 3.75 -7.00 21.28
CA ALA A 243 3.97 -6.77 22.70
C ALA A 243 4.16 -8.06 23.50
N ALA A 244 3.38 -9.10 23.20
CA ALA A 244 3.46 -10.41 23.85
C ALA A 244 4.81 -11.09 23.66
N LEU A 245 5.45 -10.89 22.51
CA LEU A 245 6.79 -11.42 22.21
C LEU A 245 7.94 -10.47 22.60
N GLY A 246 7.65 -9.36 23.28
CA GLY A 246 8.69 -8.42 23.72
C GLY A 246 9.29 -7.54 22.62
N HIS A 247 8.73 -7.57 21.40
CA HIS A 247 9.14 -6.73 20.28
C HIS A 247 8.50 -5.32 20.31
N PHE A 248 7.56 -5.08 21.23
CA PHE A 248 6.90 -3.79 21.43
C PHE A 248 6.59 -3.53 22.92
N ARG A 249 6.65 -2.26 23.34
CA ARG A 249 6.47 -1.90 24.76
C ARG A 249 4.99 -1.91 25.12
N TRP A 250 4.60 -2.69 26.13
CA TRP A 250 3.22 -2.76 26.64
C TRP A 250 2.61 -1.39 26.99
N ALA A 251 3.41 -0.43 27.46
CA ALA A 251 2.94 0.93 27.75
C ALA A 251 2.42 1.69 26.51
N GLN A 252 2.86 1.34 25.30
CA GLN A 252 2.44 1.98 24.05
C GLN A 252 1.24 1.29 23.40
N VAL A 253 0.94 0.05 23.79
CA VAL A 253 -0.16 -0.76 23.23
C VAL A 253 -1.50 -0.03 23.28
N PRO A 254 -1.94 0.56 24.41
CA PRO A 254 -3.24 1.24 24.45
C PRO A 254 -3.32 2.43 23.49
N ILE A 255 -2.22 3.15 23.30
CA ILE A 255 -2.15 4.33 22.42
C ILE A 255 -2.28 3.91 20.96
N PHE A 256 -1.61 2.82 20.56
CA PHE A 256 -1.67 2.28 19.20
C PHE A 256 -3.07 1.74 18.90
N ILE A 257 -3.62 0.90 19.79
CA ILE A 257 -4.98 0.34 19.61
C ILE A 257 -6.02 1.47 19.51
N PHE A 258 -5.90 2.52 20.33
CA PHE A 258 -6.78 3.67 20.25
C PHE A 258 -6.67 4.39 18.91
N ALA A 259 -5.45 4.62 18.41
CA ALA A 259 -5.21 5.24 17.11
C ALA A 259 -5.78 4.39 15.95
N GLU A 260 -5.53 3.08 15.95
CA GLU A 260 -6.04 2.13 14.95
C GLU A 260 -7.58 2.12 14.93
N ILE A 261 -8.23 2.04 16.10
CA ILE A 261 -9.70 2.08 16.21
C ILE A 261 -10.27 3.40 15.71
N LEU A 262 -9.67 4.54 16.09
CA LEU A 262 -10.12 5.85 15.62
C LEU A 262 -9.96 6.01 14.11
N GLY A 263 -8.86 5.52 13.54
CA GLY A 263 -8.63 5.51 12.09
C GLY A 263 -9.71 4.70 11.37
N SER A 264 -9.98 3.49 11.87
CA SER A 264 -11.03 2.60 11.35
C SER A 264 -12.43 3.23 11.40
N ILE A 265 -12.81 3.82 12.53
CA ILE A 265 -14.12 4.49 12.70
C ILE A 265 -14.25 5.63 11.69
N SER A 266 -13.22 6.48 11.61
CA SER A 266 -13.21 7.64 10.71
C SER A 266 -13.36 7.22 9.24
N ALA A 267 -12.62 6.20 8.80
CA ALA A 267 -12.75 5.64 7.45
C ALA A 267 -14.14 5.06 7.20
N SER A 268 -14.71 4.37 8.18
CA SER A 268 -16.01 3.70 8.06
C SER A 268 -17.18 4.69 7.96
N PHE A 269 -17.15 5.79 8.72
CA PHE A 269 -18.17 6.84 8.61
C PHE A 269 -18.04 7.65 7.33
N LEU A 270 -16.81 7.86 6.85
CA LEU A 270 -16.58 8.46 5.55
C LEU A 270 -17.13 7.58 4.41
N LEU A 271 -16.85 6.27 4.44
CA LEU A 271 -17.45 5.31 3.50
C LEU A 271 -18.97 5.31 3.59
N LYS A 272 -19.53 5.40 4.80
CA LYS A 272 -20.98 5.57 5.00
C LYS A 272 -21.52 6.81 4.31
N ALA A 273 -20.86 7.96 4.46
CA ALA A 273 -21.27 9.19 3.80
C ALA A 273 -21.20 9.07 2.26
N ALA A 274 -20.16 8.42 1.73
CA ALA A 274 -19.93 8.31 0.30
C ALA A 274 -20.81 7.26 -0.40
N TYR A 275 -21.08 6.12 0.25
CA TYR A 275 -21.69 4.94 -0.38
C TYR A 275 -23.06 4.54 0.17
N HIS A 276 -23.67 5.31 1.08
CA HIS A 276 -25.03 5.02 1.56
C HIS A 276 -26.03 4.79 0.40
N PRO A 277 -26.87 3.74 0.43
CA PRO A 277 -27.08 2.76 1.51
C PRO A 277 -26.21 1.49 1.45
N PHE A 278 -25.25 1.38 0.53
CA PHE A 278 -24.47 0.17 0.24
C PHE A 278 -23.32 -0.07 1.24
N MET A 279 -23.63 -0.22 2.52
CA MET A 279 -22.59 -0.41 3.55
C MET A 279 -22.39 -1.86 4.01
N SER A 280 -23.29 -2.77 3.66
CA SER A 280 -23.25 -4.14 4.17
C SER A 280 -22.05 -4.94 3.67
N GLY A 281 -21.55 -4.68 2.46
CA GLY A 281 -20.34 -5.33 1.94
C GLY A 281 -19.11 -5.08 2.80
N GLY A 282 -19.00 -3.89 3.41
CA GLY A 282 -17.86 -3.51 4.24
C GLY A 282 -17.85 -4.13 5.64
N VAL A 283 -18.95 -4.77 6.07
CA VAL A 283 -19.09 -5.35 7.42
C VAL A 283 -18.67 -6.82 7.41
N THR A 284 -17.78 -7.18 8.33
CA THR A 284 -17.38 -8.59 8.54
C THR A 284 -18.42 -9.30 9.41
N MET A 285 -19.14 -10.27 8.84
CA MET A 285 -20.10 -11.10 9.56
C MET A 285 -19.95 -12.56 9.14
N PRO A 286 -20.03 -13.51 10.10
CA PRO A 286 -19.86 -14.93 9.78
C PRO A 286 -21.10 -15.46 9.05
N SER A 287 -20.90 -16.11 7.91
CA SER A 287 -21.94 -16.86 7.18
C SER A 287 -21.97 -18.35 7.57
N VAL A 288 -20.92 -18.82 8.26
CA VAL A 288 -20.76 -20.20 8.75
C VAL A 288 -21.00 -20.30 10.26
N SER A 289 -20.89 -21.51 10.83
CA SER A 289 -21.05 -21.73 12.26
C SER A 289 -20.02 -20.95 13.09
N VAL A 290 -20.36 -20.63 14.34
CA VAL A 290 -19.48 -19.88 15.25
C VAL A 290 -18.10 -20.55 15.41
N GLY A 291 -18.07 -21.86 15.60
CA GLY A 291 -16.82 -22.61 15.76
C GLY A 291 -15.96 -22.59 14.50
N GLN A 292 -16.58 -22.71 13.31
CA GLN A 292 -15.87 -22.59 12.03
C GLN A 292 -15.32 -21.17 11.81
N ALA A 293 -16.14 -20.15 12.03
CA ALA A 293 -15.71 -18.77 11.86
C ALA A 293 -14.56 -18.40 12.80
N PHE A 294 -14.63 -18.85 14.07
CA PHE A 294 -13.55 -18.68 15.03
C PHE A 294 -12.26 -19.36 14.57
N LEU A 295 -12.33 -20.63 14.13
CA LEU A 295 -11.17 -21.36 13.66
C LEU A 295 -10.53 -20.69 12.44
N LEU A 296 -11.34 -20.27 11.46
CA LEU A 296 -10.84 -19.64 10.24
C LEU A 296 -10.15 -18.30 10.53
N GLU A 297 -10.76 -17.44 11.35
CA GLU A 297 -10.14 -16.15 11.74
C GLU A 297 -8.88 -16.35 12.60
N PHE A 298 -8.88 -17.36 13.48
CA PHE A 298 -7.69 -17.73 14.25
C PHE A 298 -6.55 -18.17 13.33
N VAL A 299 -6.82 -19.09 12.39
CA VAL A 299 -5.80 -19.64 11.49
C VAL A 299 -5.29 -18.58 10.52
N ALA A 300 -6.16 -17.77 9.91
CA ALA A 300 -5.73 -16.68 9.03
C ALA A 300 -4.83 -15.69 9.79
N THR A 301 -5.23 -15.26 10.98
CA THR A 301 -4.40 -14.32 11.76
C THR A 301 -3.10 -14.95 12.27
N PHE A 302 -3.11 -16.27 12.52
CA PHE A 302 -1.89 -17.04 12.78
C PHE A 302 -0.93 -16.98 11.58
N ILE A 303 -1.42 -17.24 10.36
CA ILE A 303 -0.60 -17.21 9.15
C ILE A 303 -0.06 -15.79 8.92
N LEU A 304 -0.93 -14.77 9.05
CA LEU A 304 -0.55 -13.36 8.96
C LEU A 304 0.61 -13.02 9.92
N MET A 305 0.48 -13.31 11.22
CA MET A 305 1.55 -12.98 12.17
C MET A 305 2.79 -13.84 12.01
N PHE A 306 2.65 -15.11 11.63
CA PHE A 306 3.80 -15.95 11.32
C PHE A 306 4.64 -15.30 10.21
N VAL A 307 4.00 -14.87 9.11
CA VAL A 307 4.67 -14.17 8.00
C VAL A 307 5.25 -12.84 8.45
N ILE A 308 4.50 -12.03 9.22
CA ILE A 308 5.00 -10.74 9.73
C ILE A 308 6.28 -10.93 10.53
N ILE A 309 6.30 -11.83 11.53
CA ILE A 309 7.52 -12.04 12.32
C ILE A 309 8.65 -12.59 11.44
N ALA A 310 8.33 -13.47 10.48
CA ALA A 310 9.32 -14.02 9.56
C ALA A 310 10.06 -12.97 8.74
N VAL A 311 9.33 -12.01 8.16
CA VAL A 311 9.93 -11.01 7.27
C VAL A 311 10.38 -9.75 8.01
N ALA A 312 9.77 -9.41 9.16
CA ALA A 312 10.08 -8.20 9.90
C ALA A 312 11.20 -8.37 10.93
N THR A 313 11.45 -9.60 11.43
CA THR A 313 12.47 -9.85 12.46
C THR A 313 13.70 -10.62 11.96
N ASP A 314 13.67 -11.09 10.71
CA ASP A 314 14.79 -11.80 10.08
C ASP A 314 15.36 -11.00 8.90
N HIS A 315 16.38 -10.18 9.19
CA HIS A 315 17.05 -9.33 8.20
C HIS A 315 17.85 -10.13 7.15
N THR A 316 18.01 -11.44 7.31
CA THR A 316 18.85 -12.28 6.46
C THR A 316 18.18 -12.72 5.17
N ALA A 317 16.86 -12.56 5.04
CA ALA A 317 16.11 -13.10 3.90
C ALA A 317 15.38 -12.07 3.03
N VAL A 318 14.68 -11.06 3.58
CA VAL A 318 13.73 -10.28 2.74
C VAL A 318 13.40 -8.85 3.22
N GLY A 319 14.32 -8.16 3.92
CA GLY A 319 14.04 -6.87 4.57
C GLY A 319 13.30 -5.85 3.70
N ASP A 320 13.73 -5.66 2.45
CA ASP A 320 13.16 -4.66 1.54
C ASP A 320 11.81 -5.08 0.91
N LEU A 321 11.45 -6.38 0.93
CA LEU A 321 10.17 -6.88 0.39
C LEU A 321 9.18 -7.33 1.48
N ALA A 322 9.43 -6.98 2.75
CA ALA A 322 8.53 -7.31 3.85
C ALA A 322 7.08 -6.88 3.58
N GLY A 323 6.87 -5.70 2.99
CA GLY A 323 5.55 -5.23 2.59
C GLY A 323 4.86 -6.12 1.55
N VAL A 324 5.61 -6.67 0.58
CA VAL A 324 5.06 -7.57 -0.45
C VAL A 324 4.55 -8.86 0.17
N ALA A 325 5.34 -9.46 1.07
CA ALA A 325 4.95 -10.68 1.77
C ALA A 325 3.72 -10.46 2.68
N ILE A 326 3.70 -9.36 3.44
CA ILE A 326 2.61 -9.06 4.38
C ILE A 326 1.32 -8.69 3.63
N GLY A 327 1.39 -7.92 2.55
CA GLY A 327 0.21 -7.65 1.71
C GLY A 327 -0.28 -8.90 0.97
N GLY A 328 0.65 -9.74 0.49
CA GLY A 328 0.34 -10.99 -0.20
C GLY A 328 -0.37 -12.00 0.69
N VAL A 329 0.03 -12.16 1.95
CA VAL A 329 -0.65 -13.06 2.89
C VAL A 329 -2.06 -12.57 3.23
N VAL A 330 -2.27 -11.26 3.40
CA VAL A 330 -3.61 -10.70 3.59
C VAL A 330 -4.52 -10.98 2.39
N MET A 331 -4.01 -10.79 1.18
CA MET A 331 -4.74 -11.15 -0.04
C MET A 331 -5.08 -12.65 -0.07
N LEU A 332 -4.11 -13.52 0.23
CA LEU A 332 -4.29 -14.97 0.28
C LEU A 332 -5.39 -15.38 1.27
N ASP A 333 -5.34 -14.85 2.49
CA ASP A 333 -6.32 -15.19 3.53
C ASP A 333 -7.73 -14.74 3.12
N ILE A 334 -7.88 -13.57 2.49
CA ILE A 334 -9.19 -13.12 1.98
C ILE A 334 -9.73 -14.06 0.90
N LEU A 335 -8.87 -14.54 -0.01
CA LEU A 335 -9.28 -15.51 -1.04
C LEU A 335 -9.75 -16.84 -0.42
N ILE A 336 -9.16 -17.25 0.71
CA ILE A 336 -9.48 -18.52 1.36
C ILE A 336 -10.73 -18.40 2.24
N ILE A 337 -10.81 -17.39 3.10
CA ILE A 337 -11.84 -17.32 4.16
C ILE A 337 -12.87 -16.19 3.99
N GLY A 338 -12.67 -15.30 3.02
CA GLY A 338 -13.50 -14.12 2.76
C GLY A 338 -15.00 -14.42 2.67
N PRO A 339 -15.45 -15.37 1.82
CA PRO A 339 -16.88 -15.70 1.70
C PRO A 339 -17.52 -16.26 2.97
N MET A 340 -16.73 -16.83 3.89
CA MET A 340 -17.22 -17.50 5.10
C MET A 340 -17.27 -16.58 6.31
N THR A 341 -16.30 -15.66 6.43
CA THR A 341 -16.09 -14.85 7.64
C THR A 341 -15.97 -13.36 7.37
N GLY A 342 -15.79 -12.96 6.12
CA GLY A 342 -15.38 -11.59 5.76
C GLY A 342 -13.87 -11.36 5.88
N ALA A 343 -13.08 -12.36 6.29
CA ALA A 343 -11.62 -12.32 6.40
C ALA A 343 -11.10 -11.07 7.11
N SER A 344 -11.43 -10.94 8.39
CA SER A 344 -11.07 -9.75 9.15
C SER A 344 -9.58 -9.71 9.46
N MET A 345 -9.08 -10.73 10.17
CA MET A 345 -7.75 -10.79 10.78
C MET A 345 -7.40 -9.62 11.72
N ASN A 346 -8.31 -8.66 11.90
CA ASN A 346 -8.02 -7.35 12.44
C ASN A 346 -9.24 -6.79 13.20
N PRO A 347 -9.18 -6.72 14.55
CA PRO A 347 -10.27 -6.17 15.34
C PRO A 347 -10.69 -4.76 14.93
N ALA A 348 -9.75 -3.88 14.57
CA ALA A 348 -10.08 -2.53 14.11
C ALA A 348 -10.83 -2.56 12.78
N ARG A 349 -10.41 -3.41 11.82
CA ARG A 349 -11.08 -3.57 10.51
C ARG A 349 -12.53 -4.02 10.62
N THR A 350 -12.87 -4.81 11.64
CA THR A 350 -14.24 -5.22 11.94
C THR A 350 -15.02 -4.13 12.67
N LEU A 351 -14.41 -3.50 13.69
CA LEU A 351 -15.13 -2.65 14.63
C LEU A 351 -15.64 -1.34 13.98
N GLY A 352 -14.84 -0.68 13.13
CA GLY A 352 -15.24 0.56 12.46
C GLY A 352 -16.51 0.41 11.61
N PRO A 353 -16.55 -0.53 10.64
CA PRO A 353 -17.73 -0.76 9.82
C PRO A 353 -18.95 -1.23 10.64
N ALA A 354 -18.72 -2.00 11.71
CA ALA A 354 -19.79 -2.43 12.63
C ALA A 354 -20.44 -1.23 13.34
N ILE A 355 -19.64 -0.28 13.84
CA ILE A 355 -20.12 0.96 14.46
C ILE A 355 -20.86 1.83 13.44
N ALA A 356 -20.28 2.04 12.25
CA ALA A 356 -20.89 2.87 11.22
C ALA A 356 -22.25 2.32 10.76
N THR A 357 -22.42 0.99 10.72
CA THR A 357 -23.66 0.34 10.25
C THR A 357 -24.62 -0.09 11.36
N GLY A 358 -24.18 -0.07 12.62
CA GLY A 358 -24.94 -0.60 13.76
C GLY A 358 -25.10 -2.12 13.75
N ARG A 359 -24.22 -2.86 13.04
CA ARG A 359 -24.30 -4.32 12.88
C ARG A 359 -23.17 -5.01 13.63
N TYR A 360 -23.50 -5.71 14.71
CA TYR A 360 -22.54 -6.33 15.64
C TYR A 360 -22.61 -7.86 15.70
N ARG A 361 -23.32 -8.51 14.77
CA ARG A 361 -23.56 -9.95 14.82
C ARG A 361 -22.24 -10.72 14.73
N GLY A 362 -21.92 -11.50 15.77
CA GLY A 362 -20.69 -12.30 15.83
C GLY A 362 -19.41 -11.50 16.08
N ILE A 363 -19.51 -10.20 16.46
CA ILE A 363 -18.35 -9.30 16.57
C ILE A 363 -17.26 -9.82 17.51
N TRP A 364 -17.65 -10.52 18.59
CA TRP A 364 -16.72 -11.06 19.58
C TRP A 364 -15.72 -12.04 18.97
N ILE A 365 -16.10 -12.77 17.91
CA ILE A 365 -15.21 -13.70 17.21
C ILE A 365 -13.99 -12.95 16.70
N TYR A 366 -14.21 -11.80 16.05
CA TYR A 366 -13.15 -10.97 15.47
C TYR A 366 -12.37 -10.16 16.52
N MET A 367 -12.88 -10.05 17.75
CA MET A 367 -12.13 -9.43 18.86
C MET A 367 -11.23 -10.43 19.58
N VAL A 368 -11.52 -11.73 19.49
CA VAL A 368 -10.85 -12.78 20.28
C VAL A 368 -10.01 -13.72 19.41
N ALA A 369 -10.57 -14.23 18.31
CA ALA A 369 -9.86 -15.17 17.45
C ALA A 369 -8.60 -14.54 16.82
N PRO A 370 -8.63 -13.31 16.26
CA PRO A 370 -7.44 -12.72 15.69
C PRO A 370 -6.30 -12.48 16.70
N PRO A 371 -6.49 -11.86 17.88
CA PRO A 371 -5.40 -11.70 18.84
C PRO A 371 -4.79 -13.04 19.31
N LEU A 372 -5.61 -14.08 19.52
CA LEU A 372 -5.11 -15.40 19.88
C LEU A 372 -4.30 -16.03 18.74
N GLY A 373 -4.82 -15.98 17.51
CA GLY A 373 -4.10 -16.47 16.32
C GLY A 373 -2.78 -15.74 16.13
N ALA A 374 -2.79 -14.41 16.27
CA ALA A 374 -1.62 -13.54 16.15
C ALA A 374 -0.51 -13.91 17.13
N VAL A 375 -0.83 -14.08 18.42
CA VAL A 375 0.13 -14.46 19.46
C VAL A 375 0.71 -15.84 19.19
N VAL A 376 -0.13 -16.81 18.83
CA VAL A 376 0.32 -18.19 18.56
C VAL A 376 1.18 -18.25 17.29
N GLY A 377 0.81 -17.54 16.23
CA GLY A 377 1.58 -17.47 14.98
C GLY A 377 2.96 -16.89 15.17
N ALA A 378 3.03 -15.78 15.91
CA ALA A 378 4.29 -15.16 16.28
C ALA A 378 5.15 -16.09 17.15
N ALA A 379 4.56 -16.73 18.16
CA ALA A 379 5.27 -17.66 19.06
C ALA A 379 5.82 -18.89 18.32
N VAL A 380 5.05 -19.48 17.41
CA VAL A 380 5.48 -20.63 16.61
C VAL A 380 6.68 -20.27 15.73
N TYR A 381 6.67 -19.11 15.07
CA TYR A 381 7.84 -18.68 14.29
C TYR A 381 9.07 -18.51 15.19
N ALA A 382 8.91 -17.87 16.36
CA ALA A 382 10.01 -17.67 17.30
C ALA A 382 10.61 -19.00 17.79
N LEU A 383 9.83 -20.07 17.91
CA LEU A 383 10.30 -21.41 18.27
C LEU A 383 11.04 -22.12 17.13
N ILE A 384 10.67 -21.86 15.87
CA ILE A 384 11.29 -22.49 14.69
C ILE A 384 12.62 -21.80 14.33
N LYS A 385 12.75 -20.50 14.62
CA LYS A 385 13.96 -19.74 14.32
C LYS A 385 15.15 -20.33 15.10
N LEU A 386 16.12 -20.87 14.36
CA LEU A 386 17.35 -21.41 14.95
C LEU A 386 18.09 -20.32 15.74
N PRO A 387 18.61 -20.62 16.95
CA PRO A 387 19.53 -19.73 17.64
C PRO A 387 20.73 -19.45 16.73
N LYS A 388 21.18 -18.19 16.68
CA LYS A 388 22.46 -17.89 16.03
C LYS A 388 23.55 -18.70 16.72
N GLU A 389 24.32 -19.48 15.97
CA GLU A 389 25.59 -20.02 16.46
C GLU A 389 26.50 -18.80 16.71
N ASP A 390 26.90 -18.61 17.97
CA ASP A 390 27.80 -17.54 18.42
C ASP A 390 29.22 -17.70 17.88
#